data_AF-A0A844M9E8-F1
#
_entry.id   AF-A0A844M9E8-F1
#
_cell.length_a   1.000
_cell.length_b   1.000
_cell.length_c   1.000
_cell.angle_alpha   90.00
_cell.angle_beta   90.00
_cell.angle_gamma   90.00
#
_symmetry.space_group_name_H-M   'P 1'
#
loop_
_entity.id
_entity.type
_entity.pdbx_description
1 polymer ?
#
loop_
_entity_poly.entity_id
_entity_poly.type
_entity_poly.pdbx_seq_one_letter_code
_entity_poly.pdbx_strand_id
1 'polypeptide(L)'
;MSDQQKQSKFPPTQQGLEYHCASQSIELSECSEPEFRLELVEGKFLVGGTIEGSRWLLKEALIGWGLEAAVAFAPLQKWWEALKVAYEVPHTLPDEWLTWAEDLPLSPDYQDRWYPPLGSRFKGEHRWVLDDLRQGLSTAISQAGLGKCFGPNYGMQLGNHVFTPDILMCTTSRLAENTCHDCYMEGAADLVVEIVLPEQALLYEQVVKQYYEQGNVLHYWVVNPVSKQFQFWRWSPQGYQLQSLDSDGCYRGVSGLTFNPELFRSKEQGLPAFSSIWQPRRWEMRYEQGEELGWGSLELTPIVEKQPHAIQPEQFIAWCPETKLESGPLIGGGEIGTRNAIAMLLMSLGLVETVKLMPGYEWVRILRRIERQQQQDARLKQEWWQYAQTLAQQLQSEYQVGGVGIIGDLIKDLPLNFWSEIHLVLWEVPEQFKKWRFLQGLPDNPRICLTEVERATPAQWQALCENMTVLVGQWQGIEQPRRRKKLQFYWLSD
;
A
#
# COMPACT_ATOMS: atom_id res chain seq x y z
N MET A 1 51.06 39.84 -12.51
CA MET A 1 51.15 38.42 -12.91
C MET A 1 51.84 37.67 -11.79
N SER A 2 51.10 36.83 -11.07
CA SER A 2 51.62 35.80 -10.15
C SER A 2 50.43 35.05 -9.57
N ASP A 3 50.09 33.93 -10.20
CA ASP A 3 49.17 32.91 -9.71
C ASP A 3 49.79 32.17 -8.52
N GLN A 4 49.16 32.24 -7.35
CA GLN A 4 49.30 31.22 -6.32
C GLN A 4 47.98 31.05 -5.55
N GLN A 5 47.62 29.77 -5.35
CA GLN A 5 46.68 29.20 -4.37
C GLN A 5 45.19 29.12 -4.71
N LYS A 6 44.84 28.14 -5.57
CA LYS A 6 43.71 27.22 -5.32
C LYS A 6 44.17 25.77 -5.55
N GLN A 7 44.79 25.19 -4.53
CA GLN A 7 45.06 23.74 -4.48
C GLN A 7 43.79 23.01 -4.08
N SER A 8 43.21 22.32 -5.06
CA SER A 8 42.29 21.19 -4.89
C SER A 8 43.01 20.09 -4.10
N LYS A 9 42.42 19.65 -2.99
CA LYS A 9 42.96 18.62 -2.10
C LYS A 9 42.34 17.25 -2.43
N PHE A 10 43.20 16.36 -2.93
CA PHE A 10 43.18 14.88 -2.93
C PHE A 10 42.29 14.08 -3.91
N PRO A 11 42.79 12.92 -4.41
CA PRO A 11 42.08 12.03 -5.32
C PRO A 11 41.14 11.08 -4.54
N PRO A 12 40.10 10.50 -5.17
CA PRO A 12 39.28 9.49 -4.50
C PRO A 12 40.07 8.18 -4.47
N THR A 13 40.67 7.84 -3.33
CA THR A 13 41.21 6.51 -3.09
C THR A 13 40.06 5.52 -2.83
N GLN A 14 40.26 4.28 -3.24
CA GLN A 14 39.32 3.15 -3.08
C GLN A 14 38.86 2.94 -1.61
N GLN A 15 39.66 3.38 -0.64
CA GLN A 15 39.30 3.43 0.80
C GLN A 15 38.28 4.51 1.18
N GLY A 16 38.13 5.59 0.40
CA GLY A 16 37.11 6.62 0.61
C GLY A 16 35.70 6.17 0.19
N LEU A 17 35.61 5.20 -0.72
CA LEU A 17 34.37 4.51 -1.09
C LEU A 17 34.03 3.39 -0.10
N GLU A 18 35.05 2.71 0.45
CA GLU A 18 34.85 1.74 1.54
C GLU A 18 34.30 2.42 2.81
N TYR A 19 34.66 3.67 3.11
CA TYR A 19 34.05 4.42 4.24
C TYR A 19 32.63 4.94 4.00
N HIS A 20 32.16 4.94 2.75
CA HIS A 20 30.76 5.28 2.44
C HIS A 20 29.86 4.03 2.37
N CYS A 21 30.46 2.83 2.34
CA CYS A 21 29.76 1.54 2.18
C CYS A 21 30.12 0.49 3.25
N ALA A 22 30.97 0.79 4.23
CA ALA A 22 31.22 -0.10 5.36
C ALA A 22 30.56 0.45 6.63
N SER A 23 29.57 -0.29 7.11
CA SER A 23 29.24 -0.40 8.52
C SER A 23 29.06 0.93 9.27
N GLN A 24 27.96 1.62 9.00
CA GLN A 24 27.20 2.03 10.18
C GLN A 24 26.60 0.75 10.72
N SER A 25 26.96 0.44 11.95
CA SER A 25 26.21 -0.42 12.85
C SER A 25 24.72 -0.10 12.71
N ILE A 26 24.07 -0.80 11.78
CA ILE A 26 22.64 -1.01 11.80
C ILE A 26 22.43 -1.74 13.12
N GLU A 27 22.06 -0.97 14.14
CA GLU A 27 21.61 -1.52 15.40
C GLU A 27 20.55 -2.59 15.09
N LEU A 28 20.54 -3.67 15.87
CA LEU A 28 19.55 -4.75 15.77
C LEU A 28 18.09 -4.22 15.77
N SER A 29 17.88 -2.94 16.12
CA SER A 29 16.63 -2.20 15.99
C SER A 29 16.11 -2.12 14.53
N GLU A 30 16.93 -2.00 13.48
CA GLU A 30 16.41 -1.88 12.10
C GLU A 30 15.99 -3.22 11.45
N CYS A 31 16.36 -4.35 12.08
CA CYS A 31 15.89 -5.69 11.70
C CYS A 31 14.52 -6.06 12.30
N SER A 32 13.97 -5.19 13.16
CA SER A 32 12.66 -5.43 13.79
C SER A 32 11.48 -5.15 12.86
N GLU A 33 11.67 -4.32 11.83
CA GLU A 33 10.60 -3.87 10.93
C GLU A 33 10.55 -4.70 9.64
N PRO A 34 9.37 -5.18 9.21
CA PRO A 34 9.20 -5.92 7.96
C PRO A 34 9.65 -5.11 6.74
N GLU A 35 10.02 -5.81 5.66
CA GLU A 35 10.11 -5.17 4.34
C GLU A 35 8.75 -4.53 4.02
N PHE A 36 8.77 -3.29 3.52
CA PHE A 36 7.56 -2.52 3.21
C PHE A 36 6.95 -2.95 1.87
N ARG A 37 6.55 -4.23 1.82
CA ARG A 37 5.91 -4.90 0.69
C ARG A 37 4.47 -5.22 1.09
N LEU A 38 3.50 -4.83 0.27
CA LEU A 38 2.07 -5.00 0.55
C LEU A 38 1.45 -5.91 -0.50
N GLU A 39 0.96 -7.08 -0.08
CA GLU A 39 0.48 -8.11 -0.99
C GLU A 39 -0.85 -8.69 -0.53
N LEU A 40 -1.61 -9.23 -1.48
CA LEU A 40 -2.77 -10.06 -1.20
C LEU A 40 -2.41 -11.51 -1.51
N VAL A 41 -2.40 -12.38 -0.49
CA VAL A 41 -2.12 -13.80 -0.68
C VAL A 41 -3.18 -14.62 0.07
N GLU A 42 -3.87 -15.50 -0.63
CA GLU A 42 -4.95 -16.34 -0.06
C GLU A 42 -6.02 -15.52 0.69
N GLY A 43 -6.38 -14.36 0.14
CA GLY A 43 -7.35 -13.46 0.75
C GLY A 43 -6.85 -12.70 1.99
N LYS A 44 -5.55 -12.73 2.28
CA LYS A 44 -4.94 -12.00 3.41
C LYS A 44 -4.04 -10.87 2.92
N PHE A 45 -4.16 -9.73 3.57
CA PHE A 45 -3.28 -8.59 3.44
C PHE A 45 -1.97 -8.86 4.20
N LEU A 46 -0.90 -9.11 3.44
CA LEU A 46 0.42 -9.43 3.96
C LEU A 46 1.35 -8.23 3.88
N VAL A 47 2.07 -7.99 4.97
CA VAL A 47 3.11 -6.96 5.08
C VAL A 47 4.46 -7.67 5.14
N GLY A 48 5.38 -7.30 4.24
CA GLY A 48 6.66 -8.00 4.08
C GLY A 48 6.49 -9.46 3.65
N GLY A 49 5.39 -9.77 2.95
CA GLY A 49 5.08 -11.13 2.48
C GLY A 49 4.72 -12.14 3.58
N THR A 50 4.50 -11.69 4.83
CA THR A 50 4.23 -12.60 5.96
C THR A 50 3.06 -12.14 6.82
N ILE A 51 2.45 -13.09 7.55
CA ILE A 51 1.39 -12.78 8.51
C ILE A 51 1.96 -12.14 9.78
N GLU A 52 3.20 -12.47 10.14
CA GLU A 52 3.94 -11.86 11.25
C GLU A 52 4.19 -10.37 11.01
N GLY A 53 4.55 -9.98 9.78
CA GLY A 53 4.65 -8.57 9.39
C GLY A 53 3.31 -7.83 9.50
N SER A 54 2.20 -8.47 9.11
CA SER A 54 0.85 -7.90 9.29
C SER A 54 0.47 -7.73 10.76
N ARG A 55 0.77 -8.71 11.63
CA ARG A 55 0.57 -8.57 13.08
C ARG A 55 1.37 -7.41 13.65
N TRP A 56 2.64 -7.29 13.24
CA TRP A 56 3.51 -6.19 13.66
C TRP A 56 2.92 -4.84 13.25
N LEU A 57 2.55 -4.67 11.97
CA LEU A 57 1.99 -3.41 11.50
C LEU A 57 0.68 -3.05 12.21
N LEU A 58 -0.20 -4.02 12.48
CA LEU A 58 -1.42 -3.75 13.24
C LEU A 58 -1.11 -3.34 14.67
N LYS A 59 -0.15 -3.99 15.34
CA LYS A 59 0.28 -3.60 16.69
C LYS A 59 0.80 -2.17 16.71
N GLU A 60 1.67 -1.80 15.77
CA GLU A 60 2.19 -0.43 15.65
C GLU A 60 1.06 0.58 15.38
N ALA A 61 0.09 0.22 14.53
CA ALA A 61 -1.07 1.06 14.30
C ALA A 61 -1.93 1.25 15.57
N LEU A 62 -2.13 0.19 16.37
CA LEU A 62 -2.86 0.27 17.65
C LEU A 62 -2.12 1.14 18.68
N ILE A 63 -0.79 1.14 18.68
CA ILE A 63 0.04 1.99 19.55
C ILE A 63 0.00 3.44 19.08
N GLY A 64 0.18 3.69 17.78
CA GLY A 64 0.28 5.03 17.20
C GLY A 64 -1.05 5.76 17.05
N TRP A 65 -2.12 5.05 16.68
CA TRP A 65 -3.45 5.62 16.42
C TRP A 65 -4.46 5.37 17.54
N GLY A 66 -4.14 4.46 18.47
CA GLY A 66 -5.03 4.03 19.53
C GLY A 66 -5.98 2.90 19.11
N LEU A 67 -6.56 2.25 20.12
CA LEU A 67 -7.47 1.11 19.91
C LEU A 67 -8.79 1.56 19.28
N GLU A 68 -9.22 2.80 19.54
CA GLU A 68 -10.43 3.41 18.96
C GLU A 68 -10.43 3.34 17.42
N ALA A 69 -9.26 3.51 16.80
CA ALA A 69 -9.07 3.43 15.36
C ALA A 69 -9.42 2.04 14.79
N ALA A 70 -9.11 0.98 15.53
CA ALA A 70 -9.49 -0.39 15.16
C ALA A 70 -10.96 -0.67 15.50
N VAL A 71 -11.41 -0.25 16.70
CA VAL A 71 -12.78 -0.53 17.17
C VAL A 71 -13.84 -0.01 16.21
N ALA A 72 -13.57 1.11 15.54
CA ALA A 72 -14.45 1.71 14.55
C ALA A 72 -14.89 0.79 13.39
N PHE A 73 -14.19 -0.32 13.12
CA PHE A 73 -14.49 -1.23 12.02
C PHE A 73 -15.40 -2.41 12.36
N ALA A 74 -15.80 -2.59 13.63
CA ALA A 74 -16.74 -3.64 14.00
C ALA A 74 -17.66 -3.21 15.16
N PRO A 75 -18.90 -3.74 15.23
CA PRO A 75 -19.79 -3.48 16.35
C PRO A 75 -19.14 -3.84 17.70
N LEU A 76 -19.39 -3.02 18.74
CA LEU A 76 -18.83 -3.24 20.09
C LEU A 76 -19.07 -4.67 20.60
N GLN A 77 -20.24 -5.24 20.33
CA GLN A 77 -20.57 -6.61 20.72
C GLN A 77 -19.57 -7.64 20.17
N LYS A 78 -19.09 -7.48 18.93
CA LYS A 78 -18.12 -8.41 18.35
C LYS A 78 -16.76 -8.32 19.05
N TRP A 79 -16.36 -7.13 19.48
CA TRP A 79 -15.13 -6.93 20.26
C TRP A 79 -15.21 -7.59 21.64
N TRP A 80 -16.34 -7.41 22.34
CA TRP A 80 -16.58 -8.10 23.61
C TRP A 80 -16.55 -9.62 23.45
N GLU A 81 -17.17 -10.16 22.40
CA GLU A 81 -17.11 -11.59 22.09
C GLU A 81 -15.69 -12.06 21.74
N ALA A 82 -14.92 -11.26 21.00
CA ALA A 82 -13.54 -11.58 20.67
C ALA A 82 -12.67 -11.66 21.92
N LEU A 83 -12.83 -10.75 22.88
CA LEU A 83 -12.15 -10.80 24.19
C LEU A 83 -12.52 -12.08 24.97
N LYS A 84 -13.81 -12.43 25.02
CA LYS A 84 -14.26 -13.67 25.68
C LYS A 84 -13.58 -14.91 25.09
N VAL A 85 -13.52 -14.98 23.77
CA VAL A 85 -12.89 -16.11 23.06
C VAL A 85 -11.37 -16.10 23.24
N ALA A 86 -10.72 -14.94 23.14
CA ALA A 86 -9.26 -14.84 23.19
C ALA A 86 -8.66 -15.18 24.56
N TYR A 87 -9.37 -14.85 25.64
CA TYR A 87 -8.92 -15.02 27.02
C TYR A 87 -9.74 -16.03 27.82
N GLU A 88 -10.59 -16.83 27.14
CA GLU A 88 -11.43 -17.88 27.75
C GLU A 88 -12.24 -17.38 28.96
N VAL A 89 -12.77 -16.15 28.86
CA VAL A 89 -13.45 -15.47 29.96
C VAL A 89 -14.83 -16.08 30.18
N PRO A 90 -15.22 -16.45 31.41
CA PRO A 90 -16.58 -16.86 31.70
C PRO A 90 -17.57 -15.74 31.33
N HIS A 91 -18.83 -16.10 31.06
CA HIS A 91 -19.88 -15.12 30.76
C HIS A 91 -20.19 -14.26 31.99
N THR A 92 -19.45 -13.17 32.18
CA THR A 92 -19.62 -12.24 33.29
C THR A 92 -20.53 -11.07 32.93
N LEU A 93 -21.12 -10.46 33.95
CA LEU A 93 -21.93 -9.24 33.83
C LEU A 93 -21.04 -8.07 33.35
N PRO A 94 -21.58 -7.09 32.61
CA PRO A 94 -20.84 -5.91 32.11
C PRO A 94 -19.99 -5.19 33.17
N ASP A 95 -20.42 -5.20 34.44
CA ASP A 95 -19.75 -4.52 35.54
C ASP A 95 -18.48 -5.23 36.06
N GLU A 96 -18.35 -6.54 35.81
CA GLU A 96 -17.23 -7.37 36.27
C GLU A 96 -16.01 -7.30 35.34
N TRP A 97 -16.15 -6.69 34.15
CA TRP A 97 -15.07 -6.61 33.16
C TRP A 97 -13.86 -5.81 33.64
N LEU A 98 -14.05 -4.74 34.42
CA LEU A 98 -12.92 -3.96 34.94
C LEU A 98 -12.13 -4.75 35.97
N THR A 99 -12.81 -5.38 36.92
CA THR A 99 -12.19 -6.23 37.94
C THR A 99 -11.46 -7.40 37.30
N TRP A 100 -12.10 -8.06 36.32
CA TRP A 100 -11.46 -9.12 35.57
C TRP A 100 -10.25 -8.64 34.74
N ALA A 101 -10.34 -7.46 34.14
CA ALA A 101 -9.26 -6.89 33.35
C ALA A 101 -8.04 -6.45 34.18
N GLU A 102 -8.24 -6.07 35.44
CA GLU A 102 -7.15 -5.79 36.38
C GLU A 102 -6.38 -7.06 36.76
N ASP A 103 -7.07 -8.20 36.79
CA ASP A 103 -6.49 -9.52 37.10
C ASP A 103 -5.90 -10.24 35.86
N LEU A 104 -6.14 -9.70 34.66
CA LEU A 104 -5.52 -10.24 33.45
C LEU A 104 -4.00 -10.08 33.55
N PRO A 105 -3.22 -11.17 33.45
CA PRO A 105 -1.78 -11.03 33.29
C PRO A 105 -1.54 -10.15 32.06
N LEU A 106 -0.59 -9.21 32.16
CA LEU A 106 0.06 -8.71 30.94
C LEU A 106 0.49 -9.96 30.19
N SER A 107 -0.13 -10.23 29.04
CA SER A 107 0.18 -11.46 28.32
C SER A 107 1.70 -11.53 28.18
N PRO A 108 2.36 -12.67 28.43
CA PRO A 108 3.75 -12.84 28.07
C PRO A 108 4.02 -12.43 26.60
N ASP A 109 2.99 -12.52 25.73
CA ASP A 109 3.00 -12.03 24.35
C ASP A 109 3.12 -10.49 24.22
N TYR A 110 2.81 -9.71 25.26
CA TYR A 110 2.83 -8.25 25.23
C TYR A 110 4.25 -7.69 25.32
N GLN A 111 5.11 -8.28 26.17
CA GLN A 111 6.49 -7.85 26.39
C GLN A 111 7.52 -8.71 25.65
N ASP A 112 7.27 -10.03 25.51
CA ASP A 112 8.29 -11.00 25.09
C ASP A 112 7.97 -11.75 23.79
N ARG A 113 6.96 -11.32 22.99
CA ARG A 113 6.88 -11.79 21.60
C ARG A 113 8.08 -11.23 20.83
N TRP A 114 9.15 -11.99 20.86
CA TRP A 114 10.22 -11.93 19.88
C TRP A 114 9.58 -12.19 18.52
N TYR A 115 9.27 -11.11 17.80
CA TYR A 115 9.13 -11.25 16.37
C TYR A 115 10.49 -11.72 15.85
N PRO A 116 10.57 -12.79 15.03
CA PRO A 116 11.79 -13.04 14.28
C PRO A 116 12.17 -11.74 13.56
N PRO A 117 13.44 -11.48 13.25
CA PRO A 117 13.81 -10.28 12.50
C PRO A 117 12.93 -10.20 11.24
N LEU A 118 11.97 -9.28 11.26
CA LEU A 118 10.99 -9.11 10.19
C LEU A 118 11.67 -8.39 9.02
N GLY A 119 12.70 -7.61 9.33
CA GLY A 119 13.59 -6.97 8.38
C GLY A 119 14.90 -7.73 8.22
N SER A 120 15.72 -7.26 7.29
CA SER A 120 17.05 -7.78 7.05
C SER A 120 18.09 -6.68 7.24
N ARG A 121 19.27 -7.07 7.73
CA ARG A 121 20.46 -6.20 7.75
C ARG A 121 20.97 -5.87 6.35
N PHE A 122 20.49 -6.58 5.32
CA PHE A 122 20.87 -6.39 3.91
C PHE A 122 19.90 -5.48 3.15
N LYS A 123 19.07 -4.68 3.84
CA LYS A 123 18.16 -3.69 3.23
C LYS A 123 18.90 -2.72 2.30
N GLY A 124 20.12 -2.32 2.66
CA GLY A 124 20.96 -1.42 1.84
C GLY A 124 21.40 -2.07 0.53
N GLU A 125 21.96 -3.28 0.60
CA GLU A 125 22.38 -4.04 -0.57
C GLU A 125 21.21 -4.43 -1.47
N HIS A 126 20.07 -4.81 -0.88
CA HIS A 126 18.82 -5.06 -1.60
C HIS A 126 18.43 -3.87 -2.45
N ARG A 127 18.28 -2.70 -1.82
CA ARG A 127 17.89 -1.47 -2.51
C ARG A 127 18.86 -1.08 -3.61
N TRP A 128 20.17 -1.21 -3.34
CA TRP A 128 21.19 -0.88 -4.33
C TRP A 128 21.12 -1.79 -5.56
N VAL A 129 20.99 -3.12 -5.36
CA VAL A 129 20.86 -4.09 -6.46
C VAL A 129 19.55 -3.88 -7.23
N LEU A 130 18.44 -3.63 -6.52
CA LEU A 130 17.15 -3.32 -7.13
C LEU A 130 17.24 -2.09 -8.04
N ASP A 131 17.76 -0.97 -7.54
CA ASP A 131 17.84 0.28 -8.29
C ASP A 131 18.70 0.14 -9.55
N ASP A 132 19.89 -0.48 -9.43
CA ASP A 132 20.82 -0.68 -10.55
C ASP A 132 20.25 -1.64 -11.61
N LEU A 133 19.70 -2.78 -11.17
CA LEU A 133 19.12 -3.78 -12.07
C LEU A 133 17.89 -3.22 -12.80
N ARG A 134 17.00 -2.52 -12.08
CA ARG A 134 15.80 -1.90 -12.64
C ARG A 134 16.17 -0.82 -13.64
N GLN A 135 17.16 0.02 -13.35
CA GLN A 135 17.61 1.08 -14.26
C GLN A 135 18.19 0.49 -15.55
N GLY A 136 19.10 -0.48 -15.45
CA GLY A 136 19.71 -1.14 -16.60
C GLY A 136 18.69 -1.85 -17.48
N LEU A 137 17.82 -2.66 -16.86
CA LEU A 137 16.77 -3.40 -17.55
C LEU A 137 15.76 -2.46 -18.24
N SER A 138 15.28 -1.43 -17.54
CA SER A 138 14.31 -0.46 -18.09
C SER A 138 14.89 0.30 -19.28
N THR A 139 16.17 0.66 -19.22
CA THR A 139 16.86 1.37 -20.31
C THR A 139 16.95 0.49 -21.55
N ALA A 140 17.45 -0.75 -21.41
CA ALA A 140 17.59 -1.69 -22.52
C ALA A 140 16.24 -1.99 -23.20
N ILE A 141 15.19 -2.22 -22.41
CA ILE A 141 13.87 -2.56 -22.93
C ILE A 141 13.20 -1.36 -23.61
N SER A 142 13.27 -0.18 -23.00
CA SER A 142 12.61 1.03 -23.53
C SER A 142 13.27 1.48 -24.84
N GLN A 143 14.61 1.48 -24.91
CA GLN A 143 15.35 1.89 -26.11
C GLN A 143 15.10 0.95 -27.29
N ALA A 144 14.91 -0.35 -27.03
CA ALA A 144 14.61 -1.33 -28.06
C ALA A 144 13.11 -1.48 -28.35
N GLY A 145 12.22 -0.77 -27.63
CA GLY A 145 10.78 -0.90 -27.80
C GLY A 145 10.23 -2.30 -27.45
N LEU A 146 10.94 -3.05 -26.60
CA LEU A 146 10.63 -4.44 -26.25
C LEU A 146 9.46 -4.58 -25.25
N GLY A 147 9.12 -3.52 -24.52
CA GLY A 147 8.12 -3.56 -23.46
C GLY A 147 8.28 -2.48 -22.40
N LYS A 148 7.78 -2.75 -21.19
CA LYS A 148 7.86 -1.83 -20.03
C LYS A 148 8.21 -2.59 -18.77
N CYS A 149 9.02 -1.97 -17.91
CA CYS A 149 9.31 -2.44 -16.57
C CYS A 149 8.54 -1.63 -15.52
N PHE A 150 8.11 -2.31 -14.47
CA PHE A 150 7.48 -1.72 -13.30
C PHE A 150 8.24 -2.14 -12.04
N GLY A 151 8.19 -1.30 -11.00
CA GLY A 151 8.92 -1.51 -9.76
C GLY A 151 8.07 -2.18 -8.67
N PRO A 152 8.58 -2.23 -7.42
CA PRO A 152 7.93 -2.89 -6.27
C PRO A 152 6.56 -2.30 -5.92
N ASN A 153 6.25 -1.15 -6.54
CA ASN A 153 5.03 -0.43 -6.28
C ASN A 153 3.85 -0.84 -7.18
N TYR A 154 4.05 -1.73 -8.14
CA TYR A 154 3.03 -2.13 -9.09
C TYR A 154 2.52 -3.55 -8.80
N GLY A 155 1.19 -3.72 -8.75
CA GLY A 155 0.57 -5.01 -8.43
C GLY A 155 0.55 -5.96 -9.64
N MET A 156 0.76 -7.25 -9.40
CA MET A 156 0.56 -8.32 -10.38
C MET A 156 -0.52 -9.26 -9.84
N GLN A 157 -1.70 -9.21 -10.43
CA GLN A 157 -2.82 -10.05 -10.03
C GLN A 157 -2.72 -11.44 -10.66
N LEU A 158 -2.53 -12.47 -9.84
CA LEU A 158 -2.51 -13.87 -10.23
C LEU A 158 -3.68 -14.59 -9.55
N GLY A 159 -4.81 -14.72 -10.28
CA GLY A 159 -6.04 -15.25 -9.70
C GLY A 159 -6.54 -14.40 -8.54
N ASN A 160 -6.63 -14.99 -7.35
CA ASN A 160 -7.07 -14.31 -6.12
C ASN A 160 -5.91 -13.68 -5.32
N HIS A 161 -4.72 -13.63 -5.90
CA HIS A 161 -3.52 -13.06 -5.30
C HIS A 161 -3.14 -11.77 -6.01
N VAL A 162 -2.54 -10.83 -5.28
CA VAL A 162 -1.91 -9.64 -5.84
C VAL A 162 -0.51 -9.54 -5.25
N PHE A 163 0.49 -9.87 -6.05
CA PHE A 163 1.90 -9.79 -5.67
C PHE A 163 2.49 -8.45 -6.04
N THR A 164 3.57 -8.06 -5.37
CA THR A 164 4.29 -6.83 -5.70
C THR A 164 5.78 -7.14 -5.84
N PRO A 165 6.17 -7.79 -6.94
CA PRO A 165 7.56 -8.21 -7.14
C PRO A 165 8.48 -6.99 -7.22
N ASP A 166 9.75 -7.16 -6.83
CA ASP A 166 10.74 -6.08 -6.89
C ASP A 166 10.85 -5.45 -8.29
N ILE A 167 10.87 -6.30 -9.32
CA ILE A 167 10.83 -5.86 -10.72
C ILE A 167 9.93 -6.80 -11.51
N LEU A 168 9.04 -6.22 -12.31
CA LEU A 168 8.28 -6.95 -13.32
C LEU A 168 8.43 -6.30 -14.70
N MET A 169 8.48 -7.13 -15.74
CA MET A 169 8.55 -6.72 -17.13
C MET A 169 7.38 -7.34 -17.91
N CYS A 170 6.69 -6.48 -18.66
CA CYS A 170 5.77 -6.90 -19.72
C CYS A 170 6.38 -6.58 -21.08
N THR A 171 6.41 -7.55 -21.97
CA THR A 171 6.77 -7.34 -23.38
C THR A 171 5.71 -6.51 -24.09
N THR A 172 6.04 -5.93 -25.24
CA THR A 172 5.07 -5.20 -26.08
C THR A 172 3.87 -6.05 -26.46
N SER A 173 4.06 -7.36 -26.67
CA SER A 173 2.95 -8.28 -26.97
C SER A 173 2.00 -8.40 -25.79
N ARG A 174 2.54 -8.53 -24.57
CA ARG A 174 1.75 -8.53 -23.33
C ARG A 174 1.02 -7.22 -23.10
N LEU A 175 1.69 -6.08 -23.31
CA LEU A 175 1.07 -4.76 -23.17
C LEU A 175 -0.11 -4.57 -24.14
N ALA A 176 -0.01 -5.12 -25.36
CA ALA A 176 -1.08 -5.07 -26.35
C ALA A 176 -2.33 -5.88 -25.99
N GLU A 177 -2.27 -6.75 -24.98
CA GLU A 177 -3.44 -7.47 -24.44
C GLU A 177 -4.36 -6.57 -23.59
N ASN A 178 -3.95 -5.33 -23.29
CA ASN A 178 -4.68 -4.37 -22.47
C ASN A 178 -5.02 -4.88 -21.05
N THR A 179 -4.11 -5.64 -20.46
CA THR A 179 -4.19 -6.15 -19.08
C THR A 179 -3.38 -5.33 -18.08
N CYS A 180 -2.63 -4.31 -18.54
CA CYS A 180 -1.87 -3.40 -17.68
C CYS A 180 -2.65 -2.13 -17.40
N HIS A 181 -2.91 -1.88 -16.12
CA HIS A 181 -3.63 -0.72 -15.59
C HIS A 181 -2.65 0.27 -14.94
N ASP A 182 -3.16 1.36 -14.38
CA ASP A 182 -2.32 2.41 -13.77
C ASP A 182 -1.43 1.92 -12.62
N CYS A 183 -1.97 1.10 -11.71
CA CYS A 183 -1.25 0.63 -10.51
C CYS A 183 -1.09 -0.90 -10.40
N TYR A 184 -1.66 -1.67 -11.33
CA TYR A 184 -1.58 -3.12 -11.34
C TYR A 184 -1.74 -3.70 -12.74
N MET A 185 -1.43 -4.98 -12.92
CA MET A 185 -1.79 -5.74 -14.11
C MET A 185 -2.59 -7.00 -13.76
N GLU A 186 -3.42 -7.42 -14.69
CA GLU A 186 -4.12 -8.70 -14.66
C GLU A 186 -3.27 -9.78 -15.35
N GLY A 187 -3.02 -10.87 -14.62
CA GLY A 187 -2.25 -12.01 -15.12
C GLY A 187 -0.74 -11.87 -14.92
N ALA A 188 -0.01 -12.82 -15.50
CA ALA A 188 1.44 -12.92 -15.34
C ALA A 188 2.21 -11.92 -16.20
N ALA A 189 3.20 -11.29 -15.58
CA ALA A 189 4.29 -10.63 -16.28
C ALA A 189 5.15 -11.65 -17.04
N ASP A 190 5.86 -11.20 -18.08
CA ASP A 190 6.74 -12.08 -18.85
C ASP A 190 8.05 -12.36 -18.10
N LEU A 191 8.52 -11.41 -17.31
CA LEU A 191 9.66 -11.59 -16.40
C LEU A 191 9.34 -10.97 -15.04
N VAL A 192 9.59 -11.73 -13.98
CA VAL A 192 9.63 -11.27 -12.59
C VAL A 192 11.05 -11.46 -12.06
N VAL A 193 11.56 -10.45 -11.36
CA VAL A 193 12.83 -10.52 -10.62
C VAL A 193 12.57 -10.23 -9.15
N GLU A 194 13.08 -11.10 -8.29
CA GLU A 194 13.08 -10.90 -6.83
C GLU A 194 14.52 -10.78 -6.34
N ILE A 195 14.81 -9.70 -5.62
CA ILE A 195 16.07 -9.53 -4.91
C ILE A 195 15.83 -10.08 -3.51
N VAL A 196 16.32 -11.30 -3.28
CA VAL A 196 15.93 -12.07 -2.11
C VAL A 196 16.89 -11.83 -0.95
N LEU A 197 16.35 -11.33 0.15
CA LEU A 197 17.08 -11.21 1.41
C LEU A 197 17.50 -12.61 1.90
N PRO A 198 18.77 -12.83 2.31
CA PRO A 198 19.26 -14.14 2.74
C PRO A 198 18.40 -14.81 3.81
N GLU A 199 17.83 -14.03 4.73
CA GLU A 199 16.97 -14.50 5.82
C GLU A 199 15.61 -15.03 5.31
N GLN A 200 15.20 -14.65 4.10
CA GLN A 200 13.93 -15.03 3.47
C GLN A 200 14.11 -15.95 2.25
N ALA A 201 15.33 -16.45 2.00
CA ALA A 201 15.65 -17.26 0.82
C ALA A 201 14.66 -18.41 0.58
N LEU A 202 14.31 -19.14 1.64
CA LEU A 202 13.37 -20.27 1.56
C LEU A 202 11.95 -19.85 1.16
N LEU A 203 11.47 -18.70 1.62
CA LEU A 203 10.14 -18.17 1.26
C LEU A 203 10.07 -17.97 -0.26
N TYR A 204 11.07 -17.33 -0.85
CA TYR A 204 11.08 -17.03 -2.28
C TYR A 204 11.36 -18.27 -3.14
N GLU A 205 12.32 -19.11 -2.76
CA GLU A 205 12.69 -20.29 -3.53
C GLU A 205 11.60 -21.38 -3.53
N GLN A 206 10.77 -21.45 -2.50
CA GLN A 206 9.77 -22.52 -2.35
C GLN A 206 8.32 -22.01 -2.46
N VAL A 207 7.96 -20.94 -1.75
CA VAL A 207 6.56 -20.51 -1.63
C VAL A 207 6.20 -19.56 -2.77
N VAL A 208 6.92 -18.44 -2.91
CA VAL A 208 6.64 -17.44 -3.97
C VAL A 208 6.81 -18.05 -5.35
N LYS A 209 7.86 -18.87 -5.54
CA LYS A 209 8.07 -19.63 -6.77
C LYS A 209 6.86 -20.47 -7.17
N GLN A 210 6.21 -21.16 -6.23
CA GLN A 210 5.02 -21.98 -6.53
C GLN A 210 3.86 -21.12 -7.04
N TYR A 211 3.64 -19.94 -6.45
CA TYR A 211 2.61 -19.02 -6.93
C TYR A 211 2.91 -18.51 -8.34
N TYR A 212 4.16 -18.15 -8.62
CA TYR A 212 4.58 -17.74 -9.97
C TYR A 212 4.49 -18.88 -10.99
N GLU A 213 4.77 -20.11 -10.57
CA GLU A 213 4.63 -21.31 -11.39
C GLU A 213 3.17 -21.58 -11.75
N GLN A 214 2.27 -21.50 -10.77
CA GLN A 214 0.82 -21.65 -10.96
C GLN A 214 0.22 -20.52 -11.80
N GLY A 215 0.76 -19.30 -11.66
CA GLY A 215 0.40 -18.14 -12.47
C GLY A 215 1.01 -18.15 -13.88
N ASN A 216 1.85 -19.13 -14.22
CA ASN A 216 2.57 -19.24 -15.50
C ASN A 216 3.47 -18.04 -15.82
N VAL A 217 4.12 -17.46 -14.82
CA VAL A 217 5.13 -16.41 -15.03
C VAL A 217 6.31 -17.01 -15.81
N LEU A 218 6.53 -16.52 -17.04
CA LEU A 218 7.43 -17.15 -18.02
C LEU A 218 8.88 -17.20 -17.54
N HIS A 219 9.39 -16.10 -17.00
CA HIS A 219 10.73 -15.99 -16.46
C HIS A 219 10.69 -15.51 -15.02
N TYR A 220 11.36 -16.24 -14.14
CA TYR A 220 11.51 -15.87 -12.74
C TYR A 220 12.99 -15.85 -12.37
N TRP A 221 13.50 -14.67 -12.02
CA TRP A 221 14.89 -14.49 -11.62
C TRP A 221 14.97 -14.27 -10.12
N VAL A 222 15.85 -15.01 -9.45
CA VAL A 222 16.18 -14.84 -8.05
C VAL A 222 17.57 -14.25 -7.95
N VAL A 223 17.72 -13.14 -7.24
CA VAL A 223 18.99 -12.43 -7.07
C VAL A 223 19.34 -12.38 -5.60
N ASN A 224 20.50 -12.93 -5.24
CA ASN A 224 21.05 -12.71 -3.90
C ASN A 224 21.78 -11.35 -3.87
N PRO A 225 21.36 -10.37 -3.06
CA PRO A 225 21.95 -9.03 -3.09
C PRO A 225 23.40 -8.98 -2.59
N VAL A 226 23.80 -9.92 -1.75
CA VAL A 226 25.14 -9.98 -1.14
C VAL A 226 26.13 -10.63 -2.10
N SER A 227 25.83 -11.84 -2.57
CA SER A 227 26.71 -12.56 -3.50
C SER A 227 26.55 -12.10 -4.94
N LYS A 228 25.48 -11.35 -5.25
CA LYS A 228 25.06 -10.96 -6.60
C LYS A 228 24.92 -12.14 -7.56
N GLN A 229 24.61 -13.31 -7.00
CA GLN A 229 24.33 -14.51 -7.77
C GLN A 229 22.89 -14.49 -8.29
N PHE A 230 22.72 -14.99 -9.50
CA PHE A 230 21.44 -15.06 -10.19
C PHE A 230 21.06 -16.52 -10.38
N GLN A 231 19.80 -16.84 -10.10
CA GLN A 231 19.17 -18.07 -10.56
C GLN A 231 18.10 -17.70 -11.59
N PHE A 232 18.15 -18.34 -12.76
CA PHE A 232 17.23 -18.06 -13.86
C PHE A 232 16.25 -19.23 -14.02
N TRP A 233 15.01 -19.06 -13.60
CA TRP A 233 13.96 -20.05 -13.79
C TRP A 233 13.13 -19.71 -15.03
N ARG A 234 12.85 -20.72 -15.85
CA ARG A 234 11.97 -20.59 -17.01
C ARG A 234 10.81 -21.57 -16.88
N TRP A 235 9.60 -21.05 -17.01
CA TRP A 235 8.39 -21.86 -16.96
C TRP A 235 8.21 -22.66 -18.24
N SER A 236 7.67 -23.87 -18.09
CA SER A 236 7.25 -24.77 -19.15
C SER A 236 6.02 -25.56 -18.69
N PRO A 237 5.31 -26.29 -19.57
CA PRO A 237 4.23 -27.18 -19.13
C PRO A 237 4.67 -28.28 -18.15
N GLN A 238 5.97 -28.54 -18.02
CA GLN A 238 6.54 -29.47 -17.03
C GLN A 238 6.92 -28.79 -15.71
N GLY A 239 6.66 -27.49 -15.58
CA GLY A 239 7.04 -26.65 -14.44
C GLY A 239 8.31 -25.83 -14.70
N TYR A 240 8.79 -25.18 -13.64
CA TYR A 240 9.98 -24.33 -13.67
C TYR A 240 11.28 -25.14 -13.80
N GLN A 241 12.08 -24.78 -14.79
CA GLN A 241 13.40 -25.35 -15.03
C GLN A 241 14.49 -24.29 -14.83
N LEU A 242 15.50 -24.62 -14.02
CA LEU A 242 16.68 -23.78 -13.85
C LEU A 242 17.47 -23.74 -15.17
N GLN A 243 17.80 -22.53 -15.62
CA GLN A 243 18.53 -22.29 -16.85
C GLN A 243 19.99 -21.97 -16.54
N SER A 244 20.88 -22.43 -17.41
CA SER A 244 22.30 -22.06 -17.40
C SER A 244 22.55 -20.83 -18.27
N LEU A 245 23.68 -20.18 -18.04
CA LEU A 245 24.21 -19.17 -18.96
C LEU A 245 24.68 -19.83 -20.26
N ASP A 246 24.65 -19.07 -21.34
CA ASP A 246 25.27 -19.44 -22.60
C ASP A 246 26.80 -19.50 -22.46
N SER A 247 27.48 -20.08 -23.45
CA SER A 247 28.94 -20.26 -23.40
C SER A 247 29.75 -18.96 -23.30
N ASP A 248 29.15 -17.82 -23.64
CA ASP A 248 29.74 -16.48 -23.50
C ASP A 248 29.38 -15.78 -22.19
N GLY A 249 28.79 -16.50 -21.24
CA GLY A 249 28.43 -16.00 -19.92
C GLY A 249 27.17 -15.14 -19.90
N CYS A 250 26.42 -15.04 -21.00
CA CYS A 250 25.18 -14.28 -21.06
C CYS A 250 23.94 -15.16 -20.87
N TYR A 251 22.87 -14.59 -20.33
CA TYR A 251 21.54 -15.18 -20.29
C TYR A 251 20.68 -14.60 -21.41
N ARG A 252 20.08 -15.46 -22.23
CA ARG A 252 19.21 -15.11 -23.37
C ARG A 252 17.85 -15.82 -23.36
N GLY A 253 17.35 -16.13 -22.16
CA GLY A 253 16.05 -16.80 -22.02
C GLY A 253 14.87 -15.93 -22.42
N VAL A 254 14.96 -14.61 -22.20
CA VAL A 254 13.91 -13.64 -22.54
C VAL A 254 14.12 -13.18 -23.99
N SER A 255 13.11 -13.36 -24.84
CA SER A 255 13.21 -13.04 -26.27
C SER A 255 13.61 -11.58 -26.49
N GLY A 256 14.66 -11.37 -27.28
CA GLY A 256 15.16 -10.04 -27.62
C GLY A 256 15.97 -9.34 -26.53
N LEU A 257 16.17 -9.95 -25.35
CA LEU A 257 16.94 -9.41 -24.24
C LEU A 257 18.14 -10.32 -23.94
N THR A 258 19.31 -9.72 -23.79
CA THR A 258 20.53 -10.40 -23.32
C THR A 258 21.00 -9.74 -22.02
N PHE A 259 21.30 -10.56 -21.01
CA PHE A 259 21.83 -10.10 -19.73
C PHE A 259 23.16 -10.78 -19.41
N ASN A 260 24.18 -10.02 -19.02
CA ASN A 260 25.47 -10.54 -18.56
C ASN A 260 25.63 -10.27 -17.05
N PRO A 261 25.49 -11.30 -16.19
CA PRO A 261 25.60 -11.14 -14.74
C PRO A 261 27.02 -10.79 -14.28
N GLU A 262 28.08 -11.19 -15.00
CA GLU A 262 29.45 -10.81 -14.60
C GLU A 262 29.71 -9.32 -14.82
N LEU A 263 29.25 -8.75 -15.95
CA LEU A 263 29.34 -7.31 -16.20
C LEU A 263 28.55 -6.51 -15.15
N PHE A 264 27.40 -7.02 -14.73
CA PHE A 264 26.63 -6.42 -13.63
C PHE A 264 27.42 -6.44 -12.31
N ARG A 265 28.11 -7.56 -12.00
CA ARG A 265 28.91 -7.68 -10.77
C ARG A 265 30.16 -6.82 -10.77
N SER A 266 30.92 -6.85 -11.86
CA SER A 266 32.24 -6.22 -11.98
C SER A 266 32.17 -4.69 -12.08
N LYS A 267 31.02 -4.14 -12.50
CA LYS A 267 30.87 -2.73 -12.86
C LYS A 267 31.96 -2.24 -13.81
N GLU A 268 32.39 -3.10 -14.73
CA GLU A 268 33.36 -2.70 -15.75
C GLU A 268 32.86 -1.45 -16.48
N GLN A 269 33.65 -0.38 -16.37
CA GLN A 269 33.22 0.94 -16.82
C GLN A 269 32.98 0.94 -18.33
N GLY A 270 31.75 1.20 -18.74
CA GLY A 270 31.38 1.47 -20.14
C GLY A 270 30.73 0.31 -20.89
N LEU A 271 30.65 -0.91 -20.33
CA LEU A 271 29.92 -2.02 -20.96
C LEU A 271 28.56 -2.21 -20.28
N PRO A 272 27.44 -2.18 -21.04
CA PRO A 272 26.13 -2.38 -20.45
C PRO A 272 25.92 -3.87 -20.12
N ALA A 273 25.46 -4.16 -18.90
CA ALA A 273 25.10 -5.52 -18.49
C ALA A 273 23.87 -6.05 -19.25
N PHE A 274 23.06 -5.15 -19.82
CA PHE A 274 21.91 -5.49 -20.66
C PHE A 274 22.12 -5.02 -22.09
N SER A 275 21.74 -5.86 -23.04
CA SER A 275 21.57 -5.47 -24.44
C SER A 275 20.26 -6.02 -24.99
N SER A 276 19.73 -5.35 -26.00
CA SER A 276 18.39 -5.62 -26.52
C SER A 276 18.35 -5.52 -28.04
N ILE A 277 17.49 -6.33 -28.65
CA ILE A 277 17.26 -6.31 -30.10
C ILE A 277 16.15 -5.30 -30.38
N TRP A 278 16.47 -4.27 -31.15
CA TRP A 278 15.54 -3.20 -31.52
C TRP A 278 14.31 -3.75 -32.25
N GLN A 279 13.13 -3.32 -31.79
CA GLN A 279 11.84 -3.60 -32.40
C GLN A 279 11.43 -2.44 -33.31
N PRO A 280 11.09 -2.70 -34.58
CA PRO A 280 10.80 -1.64 -35.54
C PRO A 280 9.50 -0.90 -35.26
N ARG A 281 8.50 -1.61 -34.75
CA ARG A 281 7.17 -1.07 -34.57
C ARG A 281 7.09 -0.26 -33.28
N ARG A 282 6.79 1.03 -33.42
CA ARG A 282 6.64 1.94 -32.27
C ARG A 282 5.27 1.79 -31.63
N TRP A 283 5.23 2.04 -30.33
CA TRP A 283 4.02 1.99 -29.53
C TRP A 283 4.12 3.00 -28.39
N GLU A 284 2.99 3.27 -27.76
CA GLU A 284 2.93 4.04 -26.51
C GLU A 284 1.75 3.59 -25.65
N MET A 285 1.78 3.99 -24.38
CA MET A 285 0.66 3.82 -23.45
C MET A 285 0.07 5.20 -23.19
N ARG A 286 -1.23 5.35 -23.42
CA ARG A 286 -1.94 6.62 -23.22
C ARG A 286 -3.05 6.44 -22.19
N TYR A 287 -3.29 7.51 -21.46
CA TYR A 287 -4.38 7.61 -20.52
C TYR A 287 -5.63 8.13 -21.25
N GLU A 288 -6.67 7.30 -21.34
CA GLU A 288 -7.93 7.61 -22.03
C GLU A 288 -9.12 7.60 -21.10
N GLN A 289 -10.24 8.24 -21.47
CA GLN A 289 -11.44 8.18 -20.62
C GLN A 289 -11.94 6.74 -20.47
N GLY A 290 -12.07 6.26 -19.22
CA GLY A 290 -12.61 4.93 -18.93
C GLY A 290 -12.73 4.67 -17.43
N GLU A 291 -13.53 3.68 -17.05
CA GLU A 291 -13.56 3.21 -15.67
C GLU A 291 -12.47 2.15 -15.48
N GLU A 292 -11.58 2.39 -14.52
CA GLU A 292 -10.49 1.49 -14.16
C GLU A 292 -10.46 1.36 -12.64
N LEU A 293 -10.37 0.11 -12.19
CA LEU A 293 -10.17 -0.22 -10.79
C LEU A 293 -8.82 0.34 -10.33
N GLY A 294 -8.78 0.89 -9.12
CA GLY A 294 -7.58 1.49 -8.53
C GLY A 294 -7.91 2.15 -7.19
N TRP A 295 -6.94 2.75 -6.54
CA TRP A 295 -7.11 3.32 -5.19
C TRP A 295 -8.36 4.21 -5.01
N GLY A 296 -9.27 3.92 -4.09
CA GLY A 296 -10.49 4.69 -3.86
C GLY A 296 -11.60 4.51 -4.91
N SER A 297 -11.51 3.48 -5.77
CA SER A 297 -12.58 3.11 -6.71
C SER A 297 -13.79 2.44 -6.04
N LEU A 298 -13.58 1.77 -4.90
CA LEU A 298 -14.63 1.14 -4.09
C LEU A 298 -14.75 1.84 -2.74
N GLU A 299 -15.98 1.93 -2.20
CA GLU A 299 -16.19 2.39 -0.82
C GLU A 299 -15.54 1.38 0.15
N LEU A 300 -14.88 1.90 1.19
CA LEU A 300 -14.29 1.08 2.24
C LEU A 300 -15.40 0.50 3.13
N THR A 301 -15.77 -0.75 2.87
CA THR A 301 -16.82 -1.50 3.58
C THR A 301 -16.30 -2.86 4.07
N PRO A 302 -15.37 -2.86 5.04
CA PRO A 302 -14.67 -4.07 5.45
C PRO A 302 -15.60 -4.99 6.25
N ILE A 303 -15.49 -6.30 5.99
CA ILE A 303 -16.21 -7.31 6.78
C ILE A 303 -15.26 -7.81 7.87
N VAL A 304 -15.35 -7.18 9.05
CA VAL A 304 -14.54 -7.55 10.21
C VAL A 304 -15.31 -8.51 11.11
N GLU A 305 -14.75 -9.72 11.25
CA GLU A 305 -15.32 -10.83 11.99
C GLU A 305 -14.36 -11.34 13.08
N LYS A 306 -14.88 -12.23 13.95
CA LYS A 306 -14.06 -12.86 15.00
C LYS A 306 -12.86 -13.62 14.44
N GLN A 307 -13.06 -14.29 13.31
CA GLN A 307 -12.05 -15.02 12.54
C GLN A 307 -11.70 -14.24 11.27
N PRO A 308 -10.55 -14.54 10.64
CA PRO A 308 -10.17 -13.92 9.37
C PRO A 308 -11.28 -14.00 8.30
N HIS A 309 -11.43 -12.92 7.54
CA HIS A 309 -12.31 -12.81 6.39
C HIS A 309 -11.50 -12.49 5.13
N ALA A 310 -11.74 -13.24 4.05
CA ALA A 310 -10.96 -13.12 2.83
C ALA A 310 -11.22 -11.78 2.11
N ILE A 311 -10.15 -11.04 1.83
CA ILE A 311 -10.16 -9.84 1.00
C ILE A 311 -10.10 -10.26 -0.47
N GLN A 312 -10.96 -9.68 -1.30
CA GLN A 312 -10.95 -9.92 -2.74
C GLN A 312 -9.89 -9.05 -3.44
N PRO A 313 -9.36 -9.45 -4.62
CA PRO A 313 -8.41 -8.63 -5.38
C PRO A 313 -8.91 -7.21 -5.64
N GLU A 314 -10.19 -7.04 -5.97
CA GLU A 314 -10.79 -5.75 -6.26
C GLU A 314 -10.80 -4.84 -5.03
N GLN A 315 -11.11 -5.43 -3.87
CA GLN A 315 -11.05 -4.75 -2.58
C GLN A 315 -9.62 -4.35 -2.24
N PHE A 316 -8.64 -5.25 -2.41
CA PHE A 316 -7.24 -4.93 -2.18
C PHE A 316 -6.76 -3.80 -3.09
N ILE A 317 -7.02 -3.85 -4.40
CA ILE A 317 -6.59 -2.81 -5.35
C ILE A 317 -7.27 -1.47 -5.05
N ALA A 318 -8.53 -1.48 -4.63
CA ALA A 318 -9.26 -0.27 -4.29
C ALA A 318 -8.87 0.33 -2.93
N TRP A 319 -8.53 -0.49 -1.94
CA TRP A 319 -8.30 -0.03 -0.57
C TRP A 319 -6.82 0.12 -0.24
N CYS A 320 -5.93 -0.64 -0.88
CA CYS A 320 -4.49 -0.60 -0.64
C CYS A 320 -3.95 0.80 -0.96
N PRO A 321 -3.22 1.45 -0.03
CA PRO A 321 -2.81 2.84 -0.18
C PRO A 321 -1.98 3.15 -1.43
N GLU A 322 -2.17 4.34 -1.99
CA GLU A 322 -1.52 4.80 -3.23
C GLU A 322 0.01 5.00 -3.09
N THR A 323 0.49 5.51 -1.94
CA THR A 323 1.93 5.73 -1.72
C THR A 323 2.54 4.57 -0.96
N LYS A 324 3.37 3.80 -1.66
CA LYS A 324 4.11 2.66 -1.10
C LYS A 324 5.44 3.03 -0.40
N LEU A 325 5.69 4.30 -0.05
CA LEU A 325 6.92 4.73 0.63
C LEU A 325 6.61 5.98 1.45
N GLU A 326 6.84 5.96 2.77
CA GLU A 326 7.82 6.80 3.48
C GLU A 326 8.17 6.07 4.78
N SER A 327 9.46 5.95 5.07
CA SER A 327 10.00 5.36 6.29
C SER A 327 9.52 6.09 7.54
N GLY A 328 8.39 5.64 8.08
CA GLY A 328 7.79 6.08 9.33
C GLY A 328 6.70 5.11 9.77
N PRO A 329 6.16 5.23 11.00
CA PRO A 329 5.11 4.35 11.53
C PRO A 329 3.76 4.50 10.82
N LEU A 330 3.69 5.34 9.78
CA LEU A 330 2.49 5.68 9.05
C LEU A 330 2.51 5.00 7.69
N ILE A 331 1.52 4.13 7.50
CA ILE A 331 1.14 3.57 6.23
C ILE A 331 0.92 4.74 5.26
N GLY A 332 1.65 4.77 4.14
CA GLY A 332 1.55 5.84 3.15
C GLY A 332 0.11 6.09 2.70
N GLY A 333 -0.17 7.29 2.18
CA GLY A 333 -1.53 7.75 1.83
C GLY A 333 -2.20 8.57 2.93
N GLY A 334 -1.45 8.96 3.96
CA GLY A 334 -1.94 9.74 5.09
C GLY A 334 -2.95 8.97 5.94
N GLU A 335 -3.88 9.70 6.53
CA GLU A 335 -4.92 9.13 7.41
C GLU A 335 -5.79 8.09 6.70
N ILE A 336 -6.16 8.32 5.43
CA ILE A 336 -7.01 7.41 4.64
C ILE A 336 -6.28 6.10 4.35
N GLY A 337 -5.00 6.16 3.96
CA GLY A 337 -4.19 4.96 3.74
C GLY A 337 -4.07 4.12 5.01
N THR A 338 -3.82 4.76 6.15
CA THR A 338 -3.75 4.09 7.45
C THR A 338 -5.09 3.46 7.84
N ARG A 339 -6.20 4.19 7.69
CA ARG A 339 -7.57 3.69 7.92
C ARG A 339 -7.82 2.41 7.11
N ASN A 340 -7.57 2.44 5.80
CA ASN A 340 -7.82 1.30 4.92
C ASN A 340 -6.96 0.08 5.29
N ALA A 341 -5.68 0.31 5.62
CA ALA A 341 -4.80 -0.78 6.00
C ALA A 341 -5.15 -1.39 7.36
N ILE A 342 -5.54 -0.60 8.36
CA ILE A 342 -6.09 -1.14 9.62
C ILE A 342 -7.29 -2.04 9.33
N ALA A 343 -8.22 -1.60 8.46
CA ALA A 343 -9.37 -2.42 8.07
C ALA A 343 -8.95 -3.77 7.44
N MET A 344 -8.03 -3.74 6.47
CA MET A 344 -7.54 -4.96 5.82
C MET A 344 -6.74 -5.88 6.77
N LEU A 345 -5.97 -5.31 7.70
CA LEU A 345 -5.27 -6.06 8.74
C LEU A 345 -6.26 -6.76 9.68
N LEU A 346 -7.33 -6.07 10.10
CA LEU A 346 -8.41 -6.66 10.90
C LEU A 346 -9.13 -7.78 10.17
N MET A 347 -9.41 -7.62 8.87
CA MET A 347 -9.98 -8.70 8.04
C MET A 347 -9.03 -9.89 7.97
N SER A 348 -7.73 -9.66 7.83
CA SER A 348 -6.73 -10.72 7.66
C SER A 348 -6.43 -11.51 8.93
N LEU A 349 -6.48 -10.85 10.09
CA LEU A 349 -6.17 -11.44 11.40
C LEU A 349 -7.43 -11.91 12.15
N GLY A 350 -8.56 -11.25 11.95
CA GLY A 350 -9.75 -11.40 12.75
C GLY A 350 -9.64 -10.73 14.13
N LEU A 351 -10.78 -10.48 14.76
CA LEU A 351 -10.83 -9.79 16.05
C LEU A 351 -10.18 -10.60 17.18
N VAL A 352 -10.31 -11.93 17.18
CA VAL A 352 -9.77 -12.80 18.25
C VAL A 352 -8.24 -12.73 18.32
N GLU A 353 -7.55 -12.67 17.18
CA GLU A 353 -6.11 -12.47 17.16
C GLU A 353 -5.75 -11.02 17.49
N THR A 354 -6.52 -10.06 16.94
CA THR A 354 -6.28 -8.62 17.16
C THR A 354 -6.27 -8.24 18.64
N VAL A 355 -7.23 -8.74 19.43
CA VAL A 355 -7.31 -8.37 20.84
C VAL A 355 -6.13 -8.87 21.66
N LYS A 356 -5.37 -9.85 21.17
CA LYS A 356 -4.14 -10.36 21.80
C LYS A 356 -2.92 -9.47 21.56
N LEU A 357 -2.99 -8.54 20.60
CA LEU A 357 -1.87 -7.65 20.25
C LEU A 357 -1.63 -6.54 21.28
N MET A 358 -2.64 -6.24 22.11
CA MET A 358 -2.61 -5.20 23.15
C MET A 358 -3.13 -5.77 24.48
N PRO A 359 -2.83 -5.14 25.63
CA PRO A 359 -3.30 -5.62 26.93
C PRO A 359 -4.83 -5.66 26.98
N GLY A 360 -5.40 -6.75 27.50
CA GLY A 360 -6.86 -6.90 27.60
C GLY A 360 -7.53 -5.77 28.39
N TYR A 361 -6.86 -5.24 29.42
CA TYR A 361 -7.32 -4.06 30.16
C TYR A 361 -7.51 -2.82 29.30
N GLU A 362 -6.61 -2.57 28.35
CA GLU A 362 -6.75 -1.43 27.43
C GLU A 362 -7.99 -1.58 26.55
N TRP A 363 -8.25 -2.79 26.05
CA TRP A 363 -9.48 -3.06 25.28
C TRP A 363 -10.74 -2.80 26.12
N VAL A 364 -10.82 -3.36 27.32
CA VAL A 364 -11.99 -3.15 28.20
C VAL A 364 -12.21 -1.67 28.50
N ARG A 365 -11.13 -0.94 28.81
CA ARG A 365 -11.17 0.50 29.09
C ARG A 365 -11.71 1.30 27.90
N ILE A 366 -11.22 1.01 26.69
CA ILE A 366 -11.63 1.71 25.47
C ILE A 366 -13.05 1.34 25.05
N LEU A 367 -13.43 0.07 25.07
CA LEU A 367 -14.79 -0.36 24.71
C LEU A 367 -15.85 0.30 25.61
N ARG A 368 -15.63 0.36 26.93
CA ARG A 368 -16.52 1.09 27.86
C ARG A 368 -16.54 2.59 27.64
N ARG A 369 -15.43 3.19 27.19
CA ARG A 369 -15.38 4.61 26.82
C ARG A 369 -16.25 4.86 25.59
N ILE A 370 -16.11 4.04 24.54
CA ILE A 370 -16.88 4.16 23.30
C ILE A 370 -18.37 3.93 23.56
N GLU A 371 -18.73 2.95 24.39
CA GLU A 371 -20.13 2.69 24.76
C GLU A 371 -20.78 3.93 25.42
N ARG A 372 -20.06 4.60 26.33
CA ARG A 372 -20.52 5.87 26.95
C ARG A 372 -20.63 7.01 25.94
N GLN A 373 -19.73 7.07 24.95
CA GLN A 373 -19.80 8.07 23.88
C GLN A 373 -21.01 7.82 22.96
N GLN A 374 -21.31 6.55 22.64
CA GLN A 374 -22.48 6.20 21.83
C GLN A 374 -23.81 6.60 22.50
N GLN A 375 -23.87 6.62 23.84
CA GLN A 375 -25.05 7.13 24.56
C GLN A 375 -25.28 8.64 24.35
N GLN A 376 -24.24 9.39 23.97
CA GLN A 376 -24.30 10.83 23.69
C GLN A 376 -24.29 11.14 22.18
N ASP A 377 -24.28 10.12 21.32
CA ASP A 377 -24.09 10.26 19.87
C ASP A 377 -25.14 11.16 19.22
N ALA A 378 -26.41 10.99 19.57
CA ALA A 378 -27.50 11.80 19.01
C ALA A 378 -27.29 13.31 19.25
N ARG A 379 -26.82 13.67 20.44
CA ARG A 379 -26.49 15.07 20.76
C ARG A 379 -25.26 15.53 19.97
N LEU A 380 -24.21 14.72 19.91
CA LEU A 380 -22.98 15.06 19.20
C LEU A 380 -23.23 15.26 17.70
N LYS A 381 -24.01 14.37 17.07
CA LYS A 381 -24.45 14.51 15.68
C LYS A 381 -25.22 15.81 15.45
N GLN A 382 -26.11 16.19 16.38
CA GLN A 382 -26.85 17.44 16.28
C GLN A 382 -25.91 18.66 16.33
N GLU A 383 -24.92 18.66 17.23
CA GLU A 383 -23.91 19.71 17.32
C GLU A 383 -23.06 19.78 16.03
N TRP A 384 -22.61 18.64 15.52
CA TRP A 384 -21.87 18.57 14.24
C TRP A 384 -22.71 19.03 13.05
N TRP A 385 -24.00 18.70 13.03
CA TRP A 385 -24.93 19.13 11.98
C TRP A 385 -25.08 20.65 11.92
N GLN A 386 -25.28 21.29 13.08
CA GLN A 386 -25.34 22.75 13.17
C GLN A 386 -24.03 23.40 12.74
N TYR A 387 -22.91 22.80 13.10
CA TYR A 387 -21.59 23.28 12.69
C TYR A 387 -21.38 23.16 11.18
N ALA A 388 -21.75 22.02 10.57
CA ALA A 388 -21.72 21.82 9.13
C ALA A 388 -22.57 22.85 8.37
N GLN A 389 -23.78 23.16 8.86
CA GLN A 389 -24.65 24.20 8.30
C GLN A 389 -24.00 25.59 8.37
N THR A 390 -23.34 25.91 9.48
CA THR A 390 -22.63 27.18 9.66
C THR A 390 -21.47 27.31 8.67
N LEU A 391 -20.64 26.26 8.54
CA LEU A 391 -19.54 26.23 7.57
C LEU A 391 -20.03 26.34 6.13
N ALA A 392 -21.11 25.65 5.79
CA ALA A 392 -21.72 25.72 4.46
C ALA A 392 -22.15 27.16 4.10
N GLN A 393 -22.81 27.85 5.03
CA GLN A 393 -23.20 29.26 4.85
C GLN A 393 -21.99 30.20 4.72
N GLN A 394 -20.92 29.94 5.48
CA GLN A 394 -19.69 30.71 5.39
C GLN A 394 -19.01 30.52 4.03
N LEU A 395 -18.90 29.26 3.56
CA LEU A 395 -18.32 28.92 2.26
C LEU A 395 -19.08 29.60 1.10
N GLN A 396 -20.41 29.66 1.18
CA GLN A 396 -21.21 30.34 0.17
C GLN A 396 -21.07 31.87 0.25
N SER A 397 -21.19 32.45 1.44
CA SER A 397 -21.28 33.92 1.59
C SER A 397 -19.92 34.63 1.53
N GLU A 398 -18.88 34.08 2.14
CA GLU A 398 -17.55 34.70 2.21
C GLU A 398 -16.64 34.26 1.07
N TYR A 399 -16.74 32.98 0.68
CA TYR A 399 -15.85 32.37 -0.32
C TYR A 399 -16.51 32.17 -1.69
N GLN A 400 -17.78 32.56 -1.84
CA GLN A 400 -18.53 32.55 -3.10
C GLN A 400 -18.60 31.15 -3.75
N VAL A 401 -18.58 30.09 -2.94
CA VAL A 401 -18.84 28.73 -3.43
C VAL A 401 -20.31 28.64 -3.84
N GLY A 402 -20.61 28.16 -5.06
CA GLY A 402 -21.98 28.15 -5.58
C GLY A 402 -22.94 27.24 -4.79
N GLY A 403 -22.44 26.13 -4.25
CA GLY A 403 -23.18 25.36 -3.25
C GLY A 403 -22.37 24.32 -2.50
N VAL A 404 -22.96 23.85 -1.39
CA VAL A 404 -22.36 22.91 -0.46
C VAL A 404 -23.37 21.84 -0.08
N GLY A 405 -22.94 20.58 -0.20
CA GLY A 405 -23.65 19.41 0.27
C GLY A 405 -22.85 18.67 1.34
N ILE A 406 -23.48 17.68 1.95
CA ILE A 406 -22.85 16.81 2.93
C ILE A 406 -23.10 15.34 2.58
N ILE A 407 -22.08 14.52 2.76
CA ILE A 407 -22.11 13.05 2.67
C ILE A 407 -21.44 12.43 3.91
N GLY A 408 -21.39 11.10 3.97
CA GLY A 408 -20.63 10.37 5.00
C GLY A 408 -21.40 10.08 6.27
N ASP A 409 -20.70 9.95 7.40
CA ASP A 409 -21.25 9.38 8.63
C ASP A 409 -22.32 10.24 9.30
N LEU A 410 -22.28 11.56 9.08
CA LEU A 410 -23.22 12.48 9.72
C LEU A 410 -24.67 12.32 9.23
N ILE A 411 -24.86 11.81 8.01
CA ILE A 411 -26.19 11.52 7.42
C ILE A 411 -26.60 10.05 7.56
N LYS A 412 -25.69 9.17 7.99
CA LYS A 412 -25.96 7.74 8.19
C LYS A 412 -26.56 7.51 9.57
N ASP A 413 -27.40 6.47 9.70
CA ASP A 413 -27.99 6.02 10.99
C ASP A 413 -27.00 5.25 11.88
N LEU A 414 -25.70 5.29 11.58
CA LEU A 414 -24.64 4.63 12.36
C LEU A 414 -23.99 5.61 13.34
N PRO A 415 -23.62 5.19 14.56
CA PRO A 415 -22.94 6.07 15.50
C PRO A 415 -21.65 6.67 14.92
N LEU A 416 -21.34 7.91 15.29
CA LEU A 416 -20.04 8.51 15.00
C LEU A 416 -18.95 7.69 15.70
N ASN A 417 -17.81 7.54 15.03
CA ASN A 417 -16.67 6.78 15.50
C ASN A 417 -15.37 7.55 15.27
N PHE A 418 -14.23 6.90 15.53
CA PHE A 418 -12.90 7.51 15.42
C PHE A 418 -12.60 8.09 14.03
N TRP A 419 -13.14 7.48 12.96
CA TRP A 419 -12.93 7.91 11.57
C TRP A 419 -14.03 8.84 11.05
N SER A 420 -15.01 9.20 11.88
CA SER A 420 -16.09 10.07 11.46
C SER A 420 -15.62 11.52 11.32
N GLU A 421 -16.06 12.13 10.24
CA GLU A 421 -15.75 13.51 9.88
C GLU A 421 -17.00 14.21 9.32
N ILE A 422 -16.99 15.53 9.30
CA ILE A 422 -17.95 16.31 8.51
C ILE A 422 -17.39 16.41 7.10
N HIS A 423 -17.94 15.61 6.19
CA HIS A 423 -17.53 15.57 4.79
C HIS A 423 -18.40 16.50 3.94
N LEU A 424 -17.92 17.71 3.70
CA LEU A 424 -18.58 18.69 2.86
C LEU A 424 -18.13 18.55 1.40
N VAL A 425 -19.09 18.67 0.51
CA VAL A 425 -18.89 18.56 -0.93
C VAL A 425 -19.24 19.88 -1.58
N LEU A 426 -18.33 20.40 -2.39
CA LEU A 426 -18.36 21.74 -2.95
C LEU A 426 -18.52 21.69 -4.46
N TRP A 427 -19.41 22.51 -5.04
CA TRP A 427 -19.48 22.74 -6.48
C TRP A 427 -19.44 24.23 -6.80
N GLU A 428 -19.11 24.55 -8.06
CA GLU A 428 -18.89 25.93 -8.52
C GLU A 428 -17.89 26.66 -7.61
N VAL A 429 -16.75 26.01 -7.37
CA VAL A 429 -15.71 26.49 -6.45
C VAL A 429 -14.85 27.53 -7.17
N PRO A 430 -14.74 28.77 -6.67
CA PRO A 430 -13.94 29.80 -7.34
C PRO A 430 -12.43 29.48 -7.34
N GLU A 431 -11.72 29.86 -8.40
CA GLU A 431 -10.28 29.56 -8.56
C GLU A 431 -9.40 30.16 -7.43
N GLN A 432 -9.83 31.29 -6.87
CA GLN A 432 -9.18 31.96 -5.75
C GLN A 432 -9.35 31.22 -4.42
N PHE A 433 -10.35 30.34 -4.28
CA PHE A 433 -10.58 29.60 -3.05
C PHE A 433 -9.44 28.59 -2.82
N LYS A 434 -8.82 28.66 -1.64
CA LYS A 434 -7.74 27.75 -1.24
C LYS A 434 -8.21 26.92 -0.04
N LYS A 435 -8.63 25.67 -0.30
CA LYS A 435 -9.12 24.73 0.72
C LYS A 435 -8.23 24.63 1.95
N TRP A 436 -6.92 24.49 1.74
CA TRP A 436 -5.96 24.36 2.85
C TRP A 436 -5.97 25.57 3.79
N ARG A 437 -6.18 26.78 3.27
CA ARG A 437 -6.21 28.01 4.06
C ARG A 437 -7.51 28.13 4.87
N PHE A 438 -8.62 27.68 4.29
CA PHE A 438 -9.89 27.59 5.01
C PHE A 438 -9.79 26.58 6.15
N LEU A 439 -9.28 25.38 5.87
CA LEU A 439 -9.11 24.32 6.87
C LEU A 439 -8.17 24.72 8.02
N GLN A 440 -7.11 25.49 7.76
CA GLN A 440 -6.21 26.00 8.81
C GLN A 440 -6.90 26.92 9.84
N GLY A 441 -8.06 27.50 9.49
CA GLY A 441 -8.82 28.36 10.40
C GLY A 441 -9.83 27.61 11.28
N LEU A 442 -9.97 26.29 11.09
CA LEU A 442 -10.96 25.47 11.78
C LEU A 442 -10.35 24.75 12.99
N PRO A 443 -11.14 24.39 14.00
CA PRO A 443 -10.70 23.53 15.08
C PRO A 443 -10.39 22.11 14.56
N ASP A 444 -9.53 21.39 15.27
CA ASP A 444 -9.16 20.00 14.92
C ASP A 444 -10.31 18.99 15.13
N ASN A 445 -11.32 19.36 15.93
CA ASN A 445 -12.49 18.52 16.22
C ASN A 445 -13.78 19.37 16.19
N PRO A 446 -14.79 18.99 15.39
CA PRO A 446 -14.84 17.86 14.46
C PRO A 446 -13.81 17.94 13.33
N ARG A 447 -13.33 16.77 12.85
CA ARG A 447 -12.55 16.68 11.61
C ARG A 447 -13.43 17.11 10.44
N ILE A 448 -12.89 17.94 9.55
CA ILE A 448 -13.59 18.47 8.38
C ILE A 448 -12.87 18.03 7.12
N CYS A 449 -13.61 17.39 6.20
CA CYS A 449 -13.12 17.05 4.88
C CYS A 449 -13.86 17.87 3.82
N LEU A 450 -13.10 18.47 2.90
CA LEU A 450 -13.63 19.26 1.78
C LEU A 450 -13.30 18.60 0.45
N THR A 451 -14.33 18.10 -0.24
CA THR A 451 -14.20 17.54 -1.58
C THR A 451 -14.84 18.46 -2.61
N GLU A 452 -14.07 18.94 -3.57
CA GLU A 452 -14.65 19.53 -4.78
C GLU A 452 -15.30 18.40 -5.57
N VAL A 453 -16.54 18.59 -6.02
CA VAL A 453 -17.24 17.63 -6.87
C VAL A 453 -16.34 17.18 -8.03
N GLU A 454 -15.67 18.13 -8.68
CA GLU A 454 -14.72 17.89 -9.78
C GLU A 454 -13.55 16.94 -9.44
N ARG A 455 -13.31 16.67 -8.17
CA ARG A 455 -12.22 15.83 -7.67
C ARG A 455 -12.71 14.61 -6.91
N ALA A 456 -14.01 14.37 -6.86
CA ALA A 456 -14.57 13.20 -6.17
C ALA A 456 -14.01 11.89 -6.77
N THR A 457 -13.63 10.95 -5.91
CA THR A 457 -13.31 9.58 -6.34
C THR A 457 -14.57 8.86 -6.83
N PRO A 458 -14.46 7.74 -7.58
CA PRO A 458 -15.64 6.98 -7.99
C PRO A 458 -16.55 6.57 -6.81
N ALA A 459 -15.96 6.13 -5.69
CA ALA A 459 -16.71 5.80 -4.49
C ALA A 459 -17.42 7.03 -3.87
N GLN A 460 -16.74 8.18 -3.82
CA GLN A 460 -17.36 9.43 -3.35
C GLN A 460 -18.48 9.87 -4.30
N TRP A 461 -18.30 9.70 -5.62
CA TRP A 461 -19.32 10.04 -6.61
C TRP A 461 -20.58 9.18 -6.44
N GLN A 462 -20.43 7.89 -6.19
CA GLN A 462 -21.57 7.03 -5.87
C GLN A 462 -22.30 7.54 -4.61
N ALA A 463 -21.57 7.83 -3.53
CA ALA A 463 -22.16 8.38 -2.32
C ALA A 463 -22.86 9.73 -2.55
N LEU A 464 -22.33 10.58 -3.45
CA LEU A 464 -22.96 11.83 -3.84
C LEU A 464 -24.30 11.61 -4.54
N CYS A 465 -24.36 10.66 -5.47
CA CYS A 465 -25.56 10.36 -6.22
C CYS A 465 -26.66 9.73 -5.34
N GLU A 466 -26.28 8.90 -4.36
CA GLU A 466 -27.23 8.13 -3.57
C GLU A 466 -27.71 8.88 -2.32
N ASN A 467 -26.81 9.58 -1.62
CA ASN A 467 -27.06 9.97 -0.23
C ASN A 467 -26.77 11.45 0.09
N MET A 468 -26.33 12.26 -0.87
CA MET A 468 -25.98 13.66 -0.57
C MET A 468 -27.19 14.47 -0.09
N THR A 469 -26.99 15.22 1.01
CA THR A 469 -27.92 16.24 1.48
C THR A 469 -27.37 17.63 1.15
N VAL A 470 -28.14 18.44 0.42
CA VAL A 470 -27.74 19.82 0.10
C VAL A 470 -27.95 20.71 1.33
N LEU A 471 -26.90 21.42 1.76
CA LEU A 471 -26.96 22.35 2.88
C LEU A 471 -27.24 23.78 2.40
N VAL A 472 -26.58 24.23 1.33
CA VAL A 472 -26.80 25.53 0.69
C VAL A 472 -26.58 25.45 -0.83
N GLY A 473 -27.22 26.36 -1.57
CA GLY A 473 -27.15 26.40 -3.04
C GLY A 473 -28.17 25.46 -3.70
N GLN A 474 -28.13 25.39 -5.03
CA GLN A 474 -28.95 24.47 -5.82
C GLN A 474 -28.05 23.43 -6.49
N TRP A 475 -28.32 22.15 -6.23
CA TRP A 475 -27.65 21.05 -6.91
C TRP A 475 -28.42 20.70 -8.18
N GLN A 476 -27.80 20.91 -9.35
CA GLN A 476 -28.42 20.61 -10.65
C GLN A 476 -28.03 19.24 -11.21
N GLY A 477 -27.21 18.47 -10.47
CA GLY A 477 -26.50 17.34 -11.02
C GLY A 477 -25.37 17.82 -11.93
N ILE A 478 -24.17 17.28 -11.75
CA ILE A 478 -23.05 17.52 -12.67
C ILE A 478 -22.83 16.21 -13.43
N GLU A 479 -22.45 16.26 -14.70
CA GLU A 479 -21.92 15.09 -15.39
C GLU A 479 -20.72 14.55 -14.59
N GLN A 480 -20.50 13.23 -14.59
CA GLN A 480 -19.42 12.59 -13.84
C GLN A 480 -18.08 13.37 -13.99
N PRO A 481 -17.58 13.98 -12.90
CA PRO A 481 -16.64 15.09 -13.01
C PRO A 481 -15.23 14.68 -13.45
N ARG A 482 -14.85 13.43 -13.18
CA ARG A 482 -13.62 12.80 -13.65
C ARG A 482 -13.89 11.33 -13.94
N ARG A 483 -14.18 11.00 -15.19
CA ARG A 483 -13.92 9.63 -15.65
C ARG A 483 -12.43 9.38 -15.40
N ARG A 484 -12.12 8.28 -14.71
CA ARG A 484 -10.71 7.87 -14.58
C ARG A 484 -10.10 7.77 -15.96
N LYS A 485 -8.78 7.95 -15.98
CA LYS A 485 -8.09 7.65 -17.22
C LYS A 485 -7.67 6.20 -17.15
N LYS A 486 -8.22 5.38 -18.03
CA LYS A 486 -7.77 4.01 -18.25
C LYS A 486 -6.46 4.05 -19.02
N LEU A 487 -5.46 3.30 -18.56
CA LEU A 487 -4.22 3.14 -19.30
C LEU A 487 -4.48 2.19 -20.49
N GLN A 488 -4.14 2.63 -21.70
CA GLN A 488 -4.39 1.85 -22.92
C GLN A 488 -3.16 1.83 -23.83
N PHE A 489 -2.96 0.68 -24.48
CA PHE A 489 -1.88 0.46 -25.40
C PHE A 489 -2.24 0.90 -26.81
N TYR A 490 -1.32 1.61 -27.47
CA TYR A 490 -1.46 2.08 -28.84
C TYR A 490 -0.27 1.70 -29.69
N TRP A 491 -0.55 1.08 -30.83
CA TRP A 491 0.43 1.03 -31.92
C TRP A 491 0.49 2.41 -32.59
N LEU A 492 1.71 2.93 -32.74
CA LEU A 492 1.93 4.14 -33.52
C LEU A 492 1.93 3.77 -35.00
N SER A 493 1.14 4.49 -35.81
CA SER A 493 1.27 4.44 -37.26
C SER A 493 2.60 5.08 -37.66
N ASP A 494 3.31 4.45 -38.59
CA ASP A 494 4.57 4.97 -39.14
C ASP A 494 4.41 6.32 -39.85
#